data_AF-A0A1B8CZP7-F1
#
_entry.id   AF-A0A1B8CZP7-F1
#
_cell.length_a   1.000
_cell.length_b   1.000
_cell.length_c   1.000
_cell.angle_alpha   90.00
_cell.angle_beta   90.00
_cell.angle_gamma   90.00
#
_symmetry.space_group_name_H-M   'P 1'
#
loop_
_entity.id
_entity.type
_entity.pdbx_description
1 polymer ?
#
loop_
_entity_poly.entity_id
_entity_poly.type
_entity_poly.pdbx_seq_one_letter_code
_entity_poly.pdbx_strand_id
1 'polypeptide(L)'
;MSSSARAATKGKETRIRKSLGKSQRACSACLKKHTKCDESRPQCLKCIKYSRVCTYGETDPSKEWQRNILTFNTRDLSGESSKKASEKSKHGTHSTTDSDSSEATTVSRRQETSCVPRGVPALAGEGYSGRDVQALSHFAAVTAGDLIGGERIWTQEGIQLAFTNDFLMHAILMTGTSHLQRLNPETHQDYNALSTKHLHHSLRSFRIALSSPTYVANNFEAVVATTMLFMMQAYNNPIFDPENPSVDAVLQHCSGLFDIIRFHPNQAPFTIFQPICLPRLVRAAMPDSGPARGLVQMIESHALDHGIPDPNGKFYMGVIKSLAPVIDAVISRPPFGGAPPNALLLYFVRWLAFLPTEFVMLVNSYDPKALIIMAHYYAVVAFVLSNWKNGWWWLRDRPEYMIKNIAAFVDSRGWGVWMKWPLLLLQFCQKSDGSLGQWSSLSKTHSDDTGAAETEMGILATVERHARKIAAEE
;
A
#
# COMPACT_ATOMS: atom_id res chain seq x y z
N MET A 1 42.29 -78.15 10.69
CA MET A 1 42.62 -77.87 9.28
C MET A 1 42.07 -76.49 8.94
N SER A 2 42.93 -75.48 8.91
CA SER A 2 42.56 -74.11 8.51
C SER A 2 43.70 -73.58 7.66
N SER A 3 43.55 -73.68 6.34
CA SER A 3 44.55 -73.24 5.36
C SER A 3 44.38 -71.76 5.05
N SER A 4 45.51 -71.08 5.14
CA SER A 4 45.75 -69.68 4.82
C SER A 4 45.72 -69.43 3.31
N ALA A 5 45.18 -68.27 2.88
CA ALA A 5 45.50 -67.70 1.58
C ALA A 5 45.46 -66.16 1.63
N ARG A 6 46.63 -65.55 1.46
CA ARG A 6 46.85 -64.13 1.17
C ARG A 6 46.50 -63.83 -0.28
N ALA A 7 45.86 -62.69 -0.54
CA ALA A 7 45.95 -61.99 -1.82
C ALA A 7 45.90 -60.47 -1.59
N ALA A 8 46.88 -59.76 -2.13
CA ALA A 8 47.08 -58.32 -1.99
C ALA A 8 46.54 -57.54 -3.21
N THR A 9 45.74 -56.51 -2.91
CA THR A 9 45.63 -55.16 -3.51
C THR A 9 45.77 -54.91 -5.02
N LYS A 10 44.81 -54.16 -5.61
CA LYS A 10 45.10 -52.92 -6.38
C LYS A 10 43.86 -52.01 -6.59
N GLY A 11 44.04 -50.74 -6.18
CA GLY A 11 43.42 -49.46 -6.55
C GLY A 11 42.01 -49.36 -7.14
N LYS A 12 41.08 -48.74 -6.40
CA LYS A 12 39.97 -47.98 -6.98
C LYS A 12 40.37 -46.50 -7.07
N GLU A 13 40.65 -46.01 -8.27
CA GLU A 13 40.72 -44.57 -8.55
C GLU A 13 39.36 -43.93 -8.28
N THR A 14 39.30 -43.05 -7.28
CA THR A 14 38.19 -42.15 -7.07
C THR A 14 38.20 -41.08 -8.16
N ARG A 15 37.38 -41.28 -9.18
CA ARG A 15 37.16 -40.31 -10.26
C ARG A 15 36.50 -39.06 -9.68
N ILE A 16 37.31 -38.04 -9.37
CA ILE A 16 36.84 -36.71 -8.95
C ILE A 16 36.01 -36.14 -10.12
N ARG A 17 34.69 -36.04 -9.92
CA ARG A 17 33.78 -35.38 -10.87
C ARG A 17 34.07 -33.88 -10.83
N LYS A 18 34.69 -33.36 -11.88
CA LYS A 18 34.72 -31.91 -12.18
C LYS A 18 33.29 -31.38 -12.19
N SER A 19 32.98 -30.41 -11.32
CA SER A 19 31.69 -29.73 -11.29
C SER A 19 31.58 -28.75 -12.47
N LEU A 20 31.03 -29.24 -13.59
CA LEU A 20 30.68 -28.37 -14.71
C LEU A 20 29.38 -27.62 -14.39
N GLY A 21 29.51 -26.30 -14.22
CA GLY A 21 28.54 -25.19 -14.15
C GLY A 21 27.04 -25.50 -14.02
N LYS A 22 26.39 -24.82 -13.07
CA LYS A 22 24.92 -24.76 -12.92
C LYS A 22 24.31 -24.14 -14.19
N SER A 23 23.44 -24.87 -14.89
CA SER A 23 22.62 -24.33 -15.98
C SER A 23 21.69 -23.26 -15.38
N GLN A 24 21.78 -22.02 -15.86
CA GLN A 24 20.98 -20.89 -15.36
C GLN A 24 19.51 -20.95 -15.80
N ARG A 25 19.11 -21.90 -16.66
CA ARG A 25 17.75 -22.02 -17.22
C ARG A 25 17.17 -23.43 -17.12
N ALA A 26 17.55 -24.22 -16.11
CA ALA A 26 17.02 -25.56 -15.89
C ALA A 26 15.51 -25.57 -15.54
N CYS A 27 14.75 -26.55 -16.04
CA CYS A 27 13.34 -26.75 -15.68
C CYS A 27 13.15 -27.12 -14.19
N SER A 28 11.95 -26.91 -13.66
CA SER A 28 11.60 -27.11 -12.24
C SER A 28 11.93 -28.53 -11.73
N ALA A 29 11.65 -29.56 -12.53
CA ALA A 29 11.90 -30.96 -12.20
C ALA A 29 13.40 -31.33 -12.20
N CYS A 30 14.18 -30.79 -13.14
CA CYS A 30 15.63 -31.02 -13.16
C CYS A 30 16.34 -30.26 -12.03
N LEU A 31 15.85 -29.05 -11.71
CA LEU A 31 16.34 -28.24 -10.60
C LEU A 31 16.10 -28.94 -9.26
N LYS A 32 14.87 -29.40 -8.97
CA LYS A 32 14.54 -30.15 -7.74
C LYS A 32 15.40 -31.41 -7.54
N LYS A 33 15.84 -32.05 -8.63
CA LYS A 33 16.64 -33.28 -8.57
C LYS A 33 18.14 -33.03 -8.67
N HIS A 34 18.58 -31.77 -8.72
CA HIS A 34 19.98 -31.38 -8.84
C HIS A 34 20.67 -32.07 -10.04
N THR A 35 19.93 -32.26 -11.14
CA THR A 35 20.42 -32.89 -12.36
C THR A 35 20.53 -31.89 -13.49
N LYS A 36 21.57 -32.02 -14.33
CA LYS A 36 21.76 -31.15 -15.50
C LYS A 36 20.57 -31.26 -16.46
N CYS A 37 19.97 -30.11 -16.77
CA CYS A 37 18.90 -29.94 -17.76
C CYS A 37 19.51 -29.62 -19.13
N ASP A 38 18.91 -30.14 -20.19
CA ASP A 38 19.28 -29.90 -21.58
C ASP A 38 18.54 -28.70 -22.21
N GLU A 39 17.68 -28.02 -21.44
CA GLU A 39 16.98 -26.76 -21.79
C GLU A 39 16.10 -26.83 -23.06
N SER A 40 15.86 -28.02 -23.61
CA SER A 40 14.95 -28.21 -24.75
C SER A 40 13.50 -27.87 -24.38
N ARG A 41 12.80 -27.23 -25.32
CA ARG A 41 11.40 -26.80 -25.21
C ARG A 41 10.55 -27.55 -26.24
N PRO A 42 9.30 -27.94 -25.92
CA PRO A 42 8.50 -27.59 -24.75
C PRO A 42 8.81 -28.39 -23.46
N GLN A 43 9.48 -29.55 -23.56
CA GLN A 43 9.91 -30.37 -22.42
C GLN A 43 11.37 -30.81 -22.59
N CYS A 44 12.13 -30.87 -21.49
CA CYS A 44 13.51 -31.35 -21.55
C CYS A 44 13.57 -32.87 -21.75
N LEU A 45 14.58 -33.38 -22.47
CA LEU A 45 14.73 -34.80 -22.81
C LEU A 45 14.76 -35.70 -21.57
N LYS A 46 15.28 -35.18 -20.45
CA LYS A 46 15.30 -35.90 -19.18
C LYS A 46 13.91 -36.04 -18.58
N CYS A 47 13.08 -35.00 -18.66
CA CYS A 47 11.72 -35.07 -18.14
C CYS A 47 10.83 -35.95 -19.02
N ILE A 48 11.07 -35.98 -20.33
CA ILE A 48 10.42 -36.94 -21.25
C ILE A 48 10.80 -38.38 -20.86
N LYS A 49 12.09 -38.67 -20.71
CA LYS A 49 12.59 -40.03 -20.41
C LYS A 49 12.06 -40.60 -19.09
N TYR A 50 11.89 -39.75 -18.08
CA TYR A 50 11.45 -40.16 -16.75
C TYR A 50 9.97 -39.83 -16.49
N SER A 51 9.21 -39.47 -17.53
CA SER A 51 7.79 -39.10 -17.48
C SER A 51 7.46 -38.12 -16.35
N ARG A 52 8.25 -37.03 -16.24
CA ARG A 52 8.08 -35.99 -15.21
C ARG A 52 7.44 -34.75 -15.80
N VAL A 53 6.62 -34.09 -14.98
CA VAL A 53 6.06 -32.78 -15.31
C VAL A 53 7.20 -31.77 -15.47
N CYS A 54 7.40 -31.31 -16.70
CA CYS A 54 8.47 -30.38 -17.07
C CYS A 54 7.90 -28.97 -17.18
N THR A 55 7.95 -28.20 -16.10
CA THR A 55 7.54 -26.79 -16.12
C THR A 55 8.77 -25.88 -16.07
N TYR A 56 8.82 -24.92 -16.99
CA TYR A 56 9.76 -23.81 -16.94
C TYR A 56 9.00 -22.61 -16.39
N GLY A 57 9.37 -22.11 -15.21
CA GLY A 57 8.80 -20.86 -14.68
C GLY A 57 7.68 -20.97 -13.62
N GLU A 58 7.58 -22.05 -12.85
CA GLU A 58 6.79 -22.05 -11.62
C GLU A 58 7.70 -21.75 -10.42
N THR A 59 7.81 -20.46 -10.08
CA THR A 59 8.38 -20.01 -8.81
C THR A 59 7.40 -20.31 -7.68
N ASP A 60 7.94 -20.79 -6.56
CA ASP A 60 7.27 -21.00 -5.27
C ASP A 60 6.32 -19.83 -4.91
N PRO A 61 4.99 -20.07 -4.75
CA PRO A 61 4.01 -19.04 -4.41
C PRO A 61 4.31 -18.32 -3.09
N SER A 62 5.06 -18.95 -2.18
CA SER A 62 5.48 -18.35 -0.89
C SER A 62 6.53 -17.23 -1.05
N LYS A 63 7.16 -17.10 -2.23
CA LYS A 63 8.19 -16.09 -2.53
C LYS A 63 7.71 -14.97 -3.45
N GLU A 64 6.41 -14.95 -3.76
CA GLU A 64 5.81 -13.98 -4.68
C GLU A 64 5.80 -12.55 -4.12
N TRP A 65 5.77 -12.39 -2.80
CA TRP A 65 5.86 -11.08 -2.14
C TRP A 65 7.17 -10.34 -2.47
N GLN A 66 8.28 -11.07 -2.60
CA GLN A 66 9.59 -10.49 -2.96
C GLN A 66 9.61 -9.87 -4.36
N ARG A 67 8.76 -10.37 -5.29
CA ARG A 67 8.63 -9.80 -6.65
C ARG A 67 7.66 -8.62 -6.70
N ASN A 68 6.76 -8.50 -5.73
CA ASN A 68 5.71 -7.48 -5.76
C ASN A 68 6.16 -6.15 -5.14
N ILE A 69 7.30 -6.07 -4.45
CA ILE A 69 7.86 -4.81 -3.92
C ILE A 69 8.81 -4.19 -4.97
N LEU A 70 8.31 -3.36 -5.89
CA LEU A 70 9.07 -2.80 -7.04
C LEU A 70 8.93 -1.27 -7.22
N THR A 71 10.04 -0.49 -7.13
CA THR A 71 10.16 0.99 -7.27
C THR A 71 10.22 1.46 -8.68
N PHE A 72 9.57 2.63 -8.82
CA PHE A 72 9.97 3.73 -9.66
C PHE A 72 11.49 4.00 -9.73
N ASN A 73 11.96 4.07 -10.97
CA ASN A 73 13.18 4.78 -11.32
C ASN A 73 12.76 6.24 -11.62
N THR A 74 13.26 7.22 -10.87
CA THR A 74 12.96 8.65 -11.09
C THR A 74 13.53 9.20 -12.41
N ARG A 75 14.19 8.37 -13.21
CA ARG A 75 14.78 8.74 -14.50
C ARG A 75 13.78 8.83 -15.66
N ASP A 76 12.57 8.31 -15.51
CA ASP A 76 11.62 8.22 -16.65
C ASP A 76 10.63 9.39 -16.74
N LEU A 77 10.73 10.41 -15.88
CA LEU A 77 9.86 11.61 -15.93
C LEU A 77 10.42 12.77 -16.76
N SER A 78 11.62 12.63 -17.35
CA SER A 78 12.23 13.69 -18.16
C SER A 78 12.09 13.47 -19.68
N GLY A 79 11.21 12.58 -20.14
CA GLY A 79 11.11 12.19 -21.55
C GLY A 79 9.91 12.72 -22.34
N GLU A 80 8.89 13.30 -21.70
CA GLU A 80 7.66 13.74 -22.37
C GLU A 80 7.52 15.27 -22.37
N SER A 81 8.54 15.94 -22.88
CA SER A 81 8.33 17.24 -23.51
C SER A 81 9.38 17.46 -24.59
N SER A 82 8.91 17.83 -25.78
CA SER A 82 9.66 18.02 -27.03
C SER A 82 9.78 16.79 -27.93
N LYS A 83 8.85 16.68 -28.89
CA LYS A 83 9.13 16.89 -30.33
C LYS A 83 7.84 16.83 -31.16
N LYS A 84 7.43 18.00 -31.65
CA LYS A 84 6.59 18.12 -32.87
C LYS A 84 7.50 18.06 -34.11
N ALA A 85 6.93 17.49 -35.18
CA ALA A 85 7.24 17.63 -36.61
C ALA A 85 8.56 17.02 -37.17
N SER A 86 8.46 16.03 -38.07
CA SER A 86 8.32 16.25 -39.53
C SER A 86 8.53 14.96 -40.37
N GLU A 87 7.65 14.75 -41.37
CA GLU A 87 7.83 14.10 -42.71
C GLU A 87 8.27 12.61 -42.82
N LYS A 88 7.71 11.75 -43.71
CA LYS A 88 7.21 11.96 -45.09
C LYS A 88 6.42 10.73 -45.64
N SER A 89 5.40 11.02 -46.45
CA SER A 89 4.94 10.35 -47.70
C SER A 89 4.44 8.89 -47.73
N LYS A 90 3.18 8.70 -48.12
CA LYS A 90 2.82 8.16 -49.46
C LYS A 90 1.36 8.43 -49.85
N HIS A 91 1.18 8.59 -51.17
CA HIS A 91 0.07 9.09 -51.95
C HIS A 91 -1.32 8.43 -51.79
N GLY A 92 -2.33 9.23 -52.13
CA GLY A 92 -3.66 8.77 -52.54
C GLY A 92 -4.61 9.95 -52.83
N THR A 93 -4.41 10.61 -53.98
CA THR A 93 -5.27 11.68 -54.51
C THR A 93 -6.59 11.11 -55.04
N HIS A 94 -7.74 11.71 -54.70
CA HIS A 94 -8.80 12.02 -55.66
C HIS A 94 -9.69 13.14 -55.10
N SER A 95 -9.86 14.16 -55.93
CA SER A 95 -10.55 15.44 -55.74
C SER A 95 -11.89 15.45 -56.48
N THR A 96 -12.88 16.21 -55.97
CA THR A 96 -13.96 16.96 -56.69
C THR A 96 -14.89 17.61 -55.63
N THR A 97 -14.97 18.95 -55.50
CA THR A 97 -16.06 19.88 -55.98
C THR A 97 -17.46 19.52 -55.42
N ASP A 98 -18.35 20.37 -54.90
CA ASP A 98 -18.58 21.82 -54.97
C ASP A 98 -19.67 22.22 -53.92
N SER A 99 -19.71 23.51 -53.59
CA SER A 99 -20.89 24.39 -53.37
C SER A 99 -22.02 24.10 -52.36
N ASP A 100 -22.03 24.98 -51.34
CA ASP A 100 -23.02 26.06 -51.10
C ASP A 100 -24.37 25.83 -50.35
N SER A 101 -24.67 26.87 -49.58
CA SER A 101 -25.97 27.37 -49.08
C SER A 101 -26.59 26.89 -47.74
N SER A 102 -26.99 27.93 -47.02
CA SER A 102 -27.67 28.07 -45.73
C SER A 102 -29.10 27.51 -45.68
N GLU A 103 -29.57 27.12 -44.49
CA GLU A 103 -30.83 27.66 -43.93
C GLU A 103 -31.03 27.27 -42.45
N ALA A 104 -31.76 28.14 -41.75
CA ALA A 104 -32.02 28.10 -40.31
C ALA A 104 -33.28 27.28 -39.96
N THR A 105 -33.62 27.28 -38.65
CA THR A 105 -34.81 26.71 -37.97
C THR A 105 -34.72 25.18 -37.81
N THR A 106 -34.84 24.58 -36.62
CA THR A 106 -35.87 24.74 -35.58
C THR A 106 -35.40 24.18 -34.23
N VAL A 107 -35.90 24.80 -33.16
CA VAL A 107 -35.96 24.29 -31.78
C VAL A 107 -36.42 22.82 -31.74
N SER A 108 -35.63 21.95 -31.11
CA SER A 108 -36.15 20.67 -30.59
C SER A 108 -35.58 20.39 -29.21
N ARG A 109 -36.40 20.72 -28.23
CA ARG A 109 -36.34 20.29 -26.83
C ARG A 109 -36.32 18.76 -26.78
N ARG A 110 -35.13 18.15 -26.73
CA ARG A 110 -35.03 16.74 -26.33
C ARG A 110 -35.21 16.65 -24.83
N GLN A 111 -36.41 16.25 -24.43
CA GLN A 111 -36.66 15.59 -23.16
C GLN A 111 -35.68 14.42 -23.02
N GLU A 112 -34.66 14.56 -22.19
CA GLU A 112 -34.06 13.40 -21.56
C GLU A 112 -35.02 12.96 -20.46
N THR A 113 -35.78 11.93 -20.80
CA THR A 113 -36.57 11.15 -19.87
C THR A 113 -35.68 10.67 -18.74
N SER A 114 -35.86 11.27 -17.55
CA SER A 114 -35.35 10.72 -16.29
C SER A 114 -36.01 9.36 -16.06
N CYS A 115 -35.38 8.30 -16.57
CA CYS A 115 -35.73 6.93 -16.25
C CYS A 115 -35.29 6.66 -14.81
N VAL A 116 -36.17 6.91 -13.83
CA VAL A 116 -35.96 6.40 -12.47
C VAL A 116 -35.96 4.87 -12.56
N PRO A 117 -34.87 4.16 -12.20
CA PRO A 117 -34.87 2.71 -12.22
C PRO A 117 -35.96 2.17 -11.30
N ARG A 118 -36.83 1.32 -11.85
CA ARG A 118 -37.87 0.60 -11.12
C ARG A 118 -37.17 -0.39 -10.18
N GLY A 119 -36.95 0.03 -8.93
CA GLY A 119 -36.33 -0.82 -7.92
C GLY A 119 -35.72 -0.09 -6.73
N VAL A 120 -36.04 1.18 -6.47
CA VAL A 120 -35.65 1.83 -5.21
C VAL A 120 -36.46 1.15 -4.09
N PRO A 121 -35.84 0.41 -3.15
CA PRO A 121 -36.54 0.01 -1.94
C PRO A 121 -37.00 1.29 -1.27
N ALA A 122 -38.28 1.40 -0.91
CA ALA A 122 -38.80 2.57 -0.25
C ALA A 122 -37.90 2.92 0.95
N LEU A 123 -37.13 4.00 0.86
CA LEU A 123 -36.22 4.47 1.91
C LEU A 123 -36.94 4.77 3.24
N ALA A 124 -38.27 4.82 3.21
CA ALA A 124 -39.18 5.03 4.33
C ALA A 124 -40.04 3.78 4.64
N GLY A 125 -39.44 2.58 4.65
CA GLY A 125 -40.07 1.34 5.11
C GLY A 125 -39.08 0.44 5.86
N GLU A 126 -39.39 0.13 7.13
CA GLU A 126 -38.80 -0.81 8.13
C GLU A 126 -37.28 -1.09 8.21
N GLY A 127 -36.43 -0.63 7.28
CA GLY A 127 -34.99 -0.95 7.26
C GLY A 127 -34.05 0.23 7.57
N TYR A 128 -34.37 1.43 7.06
CA TYR A 128 -33.52 2.62 7.18
C TYR A 128 -34.21 3.72 7.99
N SER A 129 -33.45 4.33 8.91
CA SER A 129 -33.92 5.42 9.77
C SER A 129 -33.69 6.81 9.15
N GLY A 130 -34.32 7.85 9.70
CA GLY A 130 -34.01 9.23 9.30
C GLY A 130 -32.54 9.63 9.51
N ARG A 131 -31.86 9.00 10.49
CA ARG A 131 -30.41 9.18 10.70
C ARG A 131 -29.59 8.53 9.59
N ASP A 132 -30.10 7.47 8.97
CA ASP A 132 -29.42 6.80 7.86
C ASP A 132 -29.47 7.68 6.61
N VAL A 133 -30.62 8.35 6.38
CA VAL A 133 -30.74 9.36 5.32
C VAL A 133 -29.81 10.55 5.57
N GLN A 134 -29.70 11.01 6.82
CA GLN A 134 -28.74 12.04 7.21
C GLN A 134 -27.30 11.59 6.94
N ALA A 135 -26.93 10.36 7.32
CA ALA A 135 -25.59 9.81 7.09
C ALA A 135 -25.27 9.67 5.60
N LEU A 136 -26.24 9.23 4.78
CA LEU A 136 -26.08 9.16 3.32
C LEU A 136 -25.92 10.54 2.68
N SER A 137 -26.73 11.51 3.12
CA SER A 137 -26.64 12.90 2.65
C SER A 137 -25.29 13.52 3.03
N HIS A 138 -24.83 13.33 4.27
CA HIS A 138 -23.51 13.78 4.72
C HIS A 138 -22.38 13.08 3.96
N PHE A 139 -22.53 11.78 3.68
CA PHE A 139 -21.58 11.04 2.88
C PHE A 139 -21.41 11.66 1.49
N ALA A 140 -22.53 11.91 0.80
CA ALA A 140 -22.53 12.46 -0.54
C ALA A 140 -22.00 13.90 -0.59
N ALA A 141 -22.37 14.74 0.39
CA ALA A 141 -22.05 16.17 0.38
C ALA A 141 -20.65 16.50 0.90
N VAL A 142 -20.11 15.69 1.82
CA VAL A 142 -18.86 16.02 2.52
C VAL A 142 -17.88 14.85 2.53
N THR A 143 -18.30 13.69 3.04
CA THR A 143 -17.35 12.58 3.30
C THR A 143 -16.68 12.08 2.04
N ALA A 144 -17.41 11.95 0.93
CA ALA A 144 -16.92 11.42 -0.34
C ALA A 144 -15.70 12.17 -0.90
N GLY A 145 -15.63 13.49 -0.70
CA GLY A 145 -14.52 14.33 -1.18
C GLY A 145 -13.18 14.01 -0.50
N ASP A 146 -13.23 13.45 0.70
CA ASP A 146 -12.06 13.16 1.52
C ASP A 146 -11.61 11.68 1.45
N LEU A 147 -12.31 10.85 0.66
CA LEU A 147 -12.00 9.44 0.46
C LEU A 147 -10.97 9.21 -0.66
N ILE A 148 -10.36 8.03 -0.63
CA ILE A 148 -9.48 7.54 -1.70
C ILE A 148 -10.28 7.43 -3.02
N GLY A 149 -9.71 7.94 -4.13
CA GLY A 149 -10.34 7.88 -5.46
C GLY A 149 -11.09 9.15 -5.88
N GLY A 150 -11.33 10.07 -4.94
CA GLY A 150 -11.98 11.34 -5.21
C GLY A 150 -13.51 11.28 -5.20
N GLU A 151 -14.12 12.44 -5.02
CA GLU A 151 -15.56 12.61 -4.76
C GLU A 151 -16.46 11.93 -5.80
N ARG A 152 -16.10 12.08 -7.09
CA ARG A 152 -16.94 11.65 -8.20
C ARG A 152 -17.16 10.13 -8.24
N ILE A 153 -16.13 9.35 -7.88
CA ILE A 153 -16.21 7.88 -7.85
C ILE A 153 -17.27 7.44 -6.84
N TRP A 154 -17.28 8.07 -5.66
CA TRP A 154 -18.21 7.71 -4.59
C TRP A 154 -19.62 8.24 -4.81
N THR A 155 -19.75 9.49 -5.27
CA THR A 155 -21.05 10.16 -5.44
C THR A 155 -21.82 9.68 -6.67
N GLN A 156 -21.16 9.48 -7.82
CA GLN A 156 -21.84 9.09 -9.06
C GLN A 156 -21.97 7.58 -9.20
N GLU A 157 -20.94 6.82 -8.82
CA GLU A 157 -20.92 5.37 -9.04
C GLU A 157 -21.11 4.59 -7.74
N GLY A 158 -20.38 4.95 -6.68
CA GLY A 158 -20.45 4.26 -5.39
C GLY A 158 -21.86 4.20 -4.80
N ILE A 159 -22.57 5.34 -4.75
CA ILE A 159 -23.96 5.40 -4.26
C ILE A 159 -24.91 4.62 -5.19
N GLN A 160 -24.72 4.66 -6.51
CA GLN A 160 -25.57 3.92 -7.45
C GLN A 160 -25.40 2.40 -7.28
N LEU A 161 -24.15 1.95 -7.12
CA LEU A 161 -23.84 0.55 -6.80
C LEU A 161 -24.41 0.15 -5.44
N ALA A 162 -24.45 1.06 -4.48
CA ALA A 162 -24.99 0.79 -3.15
C ALA A 162 -26.50 0.49 -3.17
N PHE A 163 -27.27 1.09 -4.08
CA PHE A 163 -28.70 0.79 -4.20
C PHE A 163 -29.00 -0.64 -4.65
N THR A 164 -28.03 -1.33 -5.26
CA THR A 164 -28.15 -2.73 -5.69
C THR A 164 -27.35 -3.70 -4.81
N ASN A 165 -26.54 -3.19 -3.88
CA ASN A 165 -25.64 -3.97 -3.03
C ASN A 165 -25.78 -3.54 -1.56
N ASP A 166 -26.55 -4.30 -0.77
CA ASP A 166 -26.81 -4.02 0.65
C ASP A 166 -25.53 -3.83 1.49
N PHE A 167 -24.51 -4.66 1.23
CA PHE A 167 -23.24 -4.57 1.94
C PHE A 167 -22.55 -3.22 1.71
N LEU A 168 -22.60 -2.70 0.48
CA LEU A 168 -22.00 -1.41 0.13
C LEU A 168 -22.82 -0.26 0.72
N MET A 169 -24.15 -0.33 0.67
CA MET A 169 -25.01 0.69 1.30
C MET A 169 -24.69 0.85 2.78
N HIS A 170 -24.61 -0.26 3.52
CA HIS A 170 -24.23 -0.19 4.93
C HIS A 170 -22.79 0.29 5.15
N ALA A 171 -21.83 -0.01 4.26
CA ALA A 171 -20.49 0.54 4.36
C ALA A 171 -20.44 2.06 4.13
N ILE A 172 -21.24 2.58 3.18
CA ILE A 172 -21.39 4.02 2.94
C ILE A 172 -21.98 4.71 4.18
N LEU A 173 -23.06 4.16 4.72
CA LEU A 173 -23.72 4.69 5.91
C LEU A 173 -22.82 4.66 7.14
N MET A 174 -22.08 3.57 7.35
CA MET A 174 -21.05 3.46 8.39
C MET A 174 -20.03 4.58 8.25
N THR A 175 -19.48 4.78 7.05
CA THR A 175 -18.44 5.79 6.80
C THR A 175 -18.96 7.21 7.01
N GLY A 176 -20.16 7.51 6.50
CA GLY A 176 -20.83 8.80 6.73
C GLY A 176 -21.10 9.06 8.21
N THR A 177 -21.56 8.04 8.93
CA THR A 177 -21.81 8.11 10.37
C THR A 177 -20.54 8.31 11.18
N SER A 178 -19.46 7.59 10.87
CA SER A 178 -18.15 7.76 11.52
C SER A 178 -17.59 9.17 11.32
N HIS A 179 -17.83 9.77 10.14
CA HIS A 179 -17.44 11.15 9.89
C HIS A 179 -18.29 12.15 10.71
N LEU A 180 -19.61 11.96 10.77
CA LEU A 180 -20.49 12.76 11.63
C LEU A 180 -20.12 12.65 13.12
N GLN A 181 -19.77 11.45 13.58
CA GLN A 181 -19.31 11.20 14.95
C GLN A 181 -18.06 12.02 15.28
N ARG A 182 -17.11 12.12 14.33
CA ARG A 182 -15.90 12.93 14.49
C ARG A 182 -16.20 14.42 14.59
N LEU A 183 -17.15 14.91 13.80
CA LEU A 183 -17.50 16.34 13.74
C LEU A 183 -18.42 16.79 14.88
N ASN A 184 -19.21 15.88 15.47
CA ASN A 184 -20.21 16.19 16.49
C ASN A 184 -19.96 15.40 17.79
N PRO A 185 -19.04 15.85 18.66
CA PRO A 185 -18.72 15.17 19.91
C PRO A 185 -19.90 15.01 20.87
N GLU A 186 -20.88 15.92 20.84
CA GLU A 186 -22.04 15.89 21.75
C GLU A 186 -22.97 14.70 21.50
N THR A 187 -23.09 14.28 20.24
CA THR A 187 -23.92 13.13 19.79
C THR A 187 -23.10 11.87 19.54
N HIS A 188 -21.89 11.81 20.09
CA HIS A 188 -20.90 10.78 19.78
C HIS A 188 -21.41 9.35 20.08
N GLN A 189 -22.13 9.16 21.20
CA GLN A 189 -22.64 7.83 21.59
C GLN A 189 -23.67 7.29 20.59
N ASP A 190 -24.55 8.15 20.13
CA ASP A 190 -25.62 7.83 19.18
C ASP A 190 -25.06 7.44 17.80
N TYR A 191 -24.11 8.22 17.29
CA TYR A 191 -23.46 7.92 16.01
C TYR A 191 -22.51 6.72 16.11
N ASN A 192 -21.86 6.50 17.24
CA ASN A 192 -21.04 5.31 17.45
C ASN A 192 -21.87 4.01 17.38
N ALA A 193 -23.02 3.98 18.05
CA ALA A 193 -23.92 2.84 18.00
C ALA A 193 -24.45 2.59 16.57
N LEU A 194 -24.78 3.66 15.84
CA LEU A 194 -25.26 3.57 14.46
C LEU A 194 -24.18 3.12 13.49
N SER A 195 -22.95 3.66 13.59
CA SER A 195 -21.81 3.25 12.78
C SER A 195 -21.49 1.77 13.00
N THR A 196 -21.44 1.34 14.28
CA THR A 196 -21.22 -0.06 14.65
C THR A 196 -22.31 -0.99 14.09
N LYS A 197 -23.58 -0.58 14.18
CA LYS A 197 -24.71 -1.33 13.60
C LYS A 197 -24.52 -1.56 12.10
N HIS A 198 -24.20 -0.50 11.35
CA HIS A 198 -23.98 -0.60 9.91
C HIS A 198 -22.72 -1.38 9.55
N LEU A 199 -21.62 -1.25 10.31
CA LEU A 199 -20.43 -2.07 10.15
C LEU A 199 -20.77 -3.57 10.29
N HIS A 200 -21.49 -3.97 11.35
CA HIS A 200 -21.88 -5.35 11.56
C HIS A 200 -22.77 -5.90 10.43
N HIS A 201 -23.76 -5.13 10.00
CA HIS A 201 -24.63 -5.54 8.91
C HIS A 201 -23.84 -5.68 7.60
N SER A 202 -23.03 -4.68 7.27
CA SER A 202 -22.18 -4.67 6.08
C SER A 202 -21.26 -5.90 6.07
N LEU A 203 -20.50 -6.16 7.14
CA LEU A 203 -19.61 -7.32 7.26
C LEU A 203 -20.35 -8.65 7.08
N ARG A 204 -21.54 -8.80 7.69
CA ARG A 204 -22.36 -10.01 7.55
C ARG A 204 -22.77 -10.24 6.10
N SER A 205 -23.37 -9.24 5.45
CA SER A 205 -23.79 -9.33 4.05
C SER A 205 -22.62 -9.50 3.09
N PHE A 206 -21.48 -8.85 3.38
CA PHE A 206 -20.26 -8.93 2.58
C PHE A 206 -19.64 -10.33 2.63
N ARG A 207 -19.60 -10.98 3.80
CA ARG A 207 -19.12 -12.35 3.93
C ARG A 207 -19.95 -13.35 3.12
N ILE A 208 -21.26 -13.12 3.03
CA ILE A 208 -22.16 -13.93 2.19
C ILE A 208 -21.81 -13.71 0.71
N ALA A 209 -21.64 -12.46 0.29
CA ALA A 209 -21.26 -12.12 -1.09
C ALA A 209 -19.91 -12.75 -1.51
N LEU A 210 -18.90 -12.69 -0.62
CA LEU A 210 -17.59 -13.30 -0.86
C LEU A 210 -17.59 -14.83 -0.96
N SER A 211 -18.66 -15.50 -0.50
CA SER A 211 -18.76 -16.96 -0.56
C SER A 211 -18.98 -17.47 -2.00
N SER A 212 -19.35 -16.60 -2.94
CA SER A 212 -19.60 -16.94 -4.35
C SER A 212 -18.61 -16.22 -5.29
N PRO A 213 -17.62 -16.93 -5.87
CA PRO A 213 -16.65 -16.33 -6.79
C PRO A 213 -17.30 -15.66 -8.01
N THR A 214 -18.39 -16.24 -8.52
CA THR A 214 -19.16 -15.69 -9.65
C THR A 214 -19.82 -14.37 -9.28
N TYR A 215 -20.35 -14.26 -8.05
CA TYR A 215 -20.95 -13.01 -7.58
C TYR A 215 -19.91 -11.90 -7.49
N VAL A 216 -18.73 -12.22 -6.92
CA VAL A 216 -17.61 -11.26 -6.79
C VAL A 216 -17.14 -10.78 -8.17
N ALA A 217 -17.04 -11.68 -9.15
CA ALA A 217 -16.64 -11.31 -10.51
C ALA A 217 -17.65 -10.38 -11.19
N ASN A 218 -18.95 -10.54 -10.92
CA ASN A 218 -20.02 -9.73 -11.52
C ASN A 218 -20.27 -8.40 -10.80
N ASN A 219 -19.91 -8.30 -9.52
CA ASN A 219 -20.10 -7.09 -8.69
C ASN A 219 -18.76 -6.59 -8.14
N PHE A 220 -17.72 -6.67 -8.95
CA PHE A 220 -16.33 -6.46 -8.52
C PHE A 220 -16.12 -5.05 -7.98
N GLU A 221 -16.71 -4.04 -8.62
CA GLU A 221 -16.65 -2.63 -8.22
C GLU A 221 -17.24 -2.42 -6.83
N ALA A 222 -18.41 -3.03 -6.55
CA ALA A 222 -19.05 -2.91 -5.25
C ALA A 222 -18.22 -3.59 -4.15
N VAL A 223 -17.62 -4.74 -4.47
CA VAL A 223 -16.74 -5.48 -3.54
C VAL A 223 -15.48 -4.68 -3.21
N VAL A 224 -14.83 -4.10 -4.23
CA VAL A 224 -13.65 -3.25 -4.06
C VAL A 224 -14.00 -1.97 -3.29
N ALA A 225 -15.10 -1.31 -3.63
CA ALA A 225 -15.57 -0.12 -2.91
C ALA A 225 -15.79 -0.43 -1.41
N THR A 226 -16.46 -1.53 -1.11
CA THR A 226 -16.77 -1.94 0.28
C THR A 226 -15.51 -2.24 1.07
N THR A 227 -14.58 -3.00 0.48
CA THR A 227 -13.30 -3.31 1.14
C THR A 227 -12.45 -2.06 1.38
N MET A 228 -12.48 -1.08 0.46
CA MET A 228 -11.84 0.20 0.69
C MET A 228 -12.46 0.96 1.87
N LEU A 229 -13.79 0.99 1.98
CA LEU A 229 -14.47 1.64 3.11
C LEU A 229 -14.17 0.96 4.44
N PHE A 230 -14.13 -0.38 4.50
CA PHE A 230 -13.72 -1.10 5.71
C PHE A 230 -12.27 -0.82 6.10
N MET A 231 -11.37 -0.76 5.13
CA MET A 231 -9.98 -0.40 5.36
C MET A 231 -9.87 1.02 5.94
N MET A 232 -10.56 2.00 5.37
CA MET A 232 -10.59 3.37 5.90
C MET A 232 -11.22 3.45 7.30
N GLN A 233 -12.28 2.67 7.56
CA GLN A 233 -12.87 2.54 8.89
C GLN A 233 -11.88 1.95 9.90
N ALA A 234 -11.09 0.94 9.51
CA ALA A 234 -10.07 0.37 10.37
C ALA A 234 -8.98 1.40 10.70
N TYR A 235 -8.57 2.22 9.73
CA TYR A 235 -7.61 3.31 10.00
C TYR A 235 -8.16 4.35 10.99
N ASN A 236 -9.45 4.64 10.95
CA ASN A 236 -10.08 5.60 11.87
C ASN A 236 -10.18 5.08 13.31
N ASN A 237 -10.11 3.76 13.52
CA ASN A 237 -10.27 3.14 14.85
C ASN A 237 -9.01 2.34 15.23
N PRO A 238 -7.88 3.02 15.53
CA PRO A 238 -6.66 2.32 15.93
C PRO A 238 -6.85 1.62 17.28
N ILE A 239 -6.33 0.40 17.38
CA ILE A 239 -6.36 -0.40 18.61
C ILE A 239 -4.91 -0.75 18.97
N PHE A 240 -4.53 -0.50 20.21
CA PHE A 240 -3.25 -0.91 20.76
C PHE A 240 -3.47 -1.27 22.23
N ASP A 241 -3.60 -2.57 22.48
CA ASP A 241 -3.85 -3.12 23.80
C ASP A 241 -2.98 -4.38 24.01
N PRO A 242 -1.80 -4.22 24.62
CA PRO A 242 -0.90 -5.34 24.91
C PRO A 242 -1.41 -6.26 26.02
N GLU A 243 -2.33 -5.81 26.89
CA GLU A 243 -2.84 -6.58 28.02
C GLU A 243 -3.97 -7.52 27.57
N ASN A 244 -4.83 -7.03 26.70
CA ASN A 244 -5.84 -7.81 26.01
C ASN A 244 -5.58 -7.73 24.50
N PRO A 245 -4.83 -8.68 23.91
CA PRO A 245 -4.36 -8.62 22.53
C PRO A 245 -5.52 -8.76 21.55
N SER A 246 -6.27 -7.66 21.41
CA SER A 246 -7.20 -7.41 20.35
C SER A 246 -6.40 -7.05 19.10
N VAL A 247 -6.77 -7.67 17.99
CA VAL A 247 -6.05 -7.50 16.73
C VAL A 247 -6.52 -6.22 16.07
N ASP A 248 -5.60 -5.29 15.84
CA ASP A 248 -5.86 -4.14 14.98
C ASP A 248 -6.19 -4.62 13.57
N ALA A 249 -7.42 -4.31 13.12
CA ALA A 249 -7.96 -4.85 11.89
C ALA A 249 -7.33 -4.21 10.62
N VAL A 250 -6.54 -3.13 10.74
CA VAL A 250 -6.01 -2.41 9.56
C VAL A 250 -5.18 -3.32 8.65
N LEU A 251 -4.26 -4.10 9.20
CA LEU A 251 -3.39 -4.96 8.40
C LEU A 251 -4.21 -6.05 7.68
N GLN A 252 -5.20 -6.64 8.36
CA GLN A 252 -6.08 -7.63 7.78
C GLN A 252 -6.93 -7.07 6.65
N HIS A 253 -7.50 -5.88 6.81
CA HIS A 253 -8.29 -5.22 5.75
C HIS A 253 -7.42 -4.79 4.57
N CYS A 254 -6.20 -4.30 4.82
CA CYS A 254 -5.25 -3.98 3.75
C CYS A 254 -4.90 -5.25 2.96
N SER A 255 -4.49 -6.34 3.61
CA SER A 255 -4.15 -7.59 2.92
C SER A 255 -5.36 -8.18 2.17
N GLY A 256 -6.54 -8.19 2.81
CA GLY A 256 -7.76 -8.72 2.22
C GLY A 256 -8.21 -8.00 0.94
N LEU A 257 -8.09 -6.67 0.88
CA LEU A 257 -8.35 -5.90 -0.34
C LEU A 257 -7.44 -6.37 -1.50
N PHE A 258 -6.15 -6.56 -1.22
CA PHE A 258 -5.20 -6.96 -2.27
C PHE A 258 -5.32 -8.43 -2.66
N ASP A 259 -5.72 -9.31 -1.74
CA ASP A 259 -6.07 -10.69 -2.08
C ASP A 259 -7.24 -10.71 -3.07
N ILE A 260 -8.32 -9.95 -2.83
CA ILE A 260 -9.46 -9.86 -3.76
C ILE A 260 -9.00 -9.37 -5.15
N ILE A 261 -8.18 -8.32 -5.20
CA ILE A 261 -7.64 -7.80 -6.47
C ILE A 261 -6.81 -8.87 -7.18
N ARG A 262 -5.97 -9.61 -6.43
CA ARG A 262 -5.09 -10.65 -6.96
C ARG A 262 -5.86 -11.86 -7.50
N PHE A 263 -6.94 -12.27 -6.85
CA PHE A 263 -7.78 -13.38 -7.30
C PHE A 263 -8.65 -13.04 -8.51
N HIS A 264 -8.75 -11.76 -8.89
CA HIS A 264 -9.57 -11.26 -10.00
C HIS A 264 -8.74 -10.45 -11.02
N PRO A 265 -7.70 -11.05 -11.65
CA PRO A 265 -6.75 -10.33 -12.50
C PRO A 265 -7.37 -9.80 -13.81
N ASN A 266 -8.51 -10.35 -14.24
CA ASN A 266 -9.21 -9.91 -15.44
C ASN A 266 -10.07 -8.67 -15.19
N GLN A 267 -10.55 -8.47 -13.97
CA GLN A 267 -11.41 -7.35 -13.59
C GLN A 267 -10.60 -6.16 -13.04
N ALA A 268 -9.49 -6.44 -12.34
CA ALA A 268 -8.65 -5.42 -11.71
C ALA A 268 -8.17 -4.26 -12.63
N PRO A 269 -7.86 -4.47 -13.93
CA PRO A 269 -7.46 -3.38 -14.81
C PRO A 269 -8.60 -2.45 -15.25
N PHE A 270 -9.85 -2.89 -15.16
CA PHE A 270 -11.02 -2.18 -15.67
C PHE A 270 -11.87 -1.53 -14.57
N THR A 271 -11.53 -1.77 -13.30
CA THR A 271 -12.23 -1.17 -12.18
C THR A 271 -12.06 0.35 -12.15
N ILE A 272 -13.09 1.07 -11.73
CA ILE A 272 -13.04 2.52 -11.49
C ILE A 272 -11.99 2.92 -10.45
N PHE A 273 -11.57 1.96 -9.63
CA PHE A 273 -10.49 2.11 -8.65
C PHE A 273 -9.09 1.74 -9.21
N GLN A 274 -8.93 1.60 -10.52
CA GLN A 274 -7.68 1.15 -11.17
C GLN A 274 -6.43 1.90 -10.67
N PRO A 275 -6.43 3.25 -10.48
CA PRO A 275 -5.27 3.97 -9.99
C PRO A 275 -4.83 3.56 -8.57
N ILE A 276 -5.75 2.98 -7.80
CA ILE A 276 -5.55 2.52 -6.41
C ILE A 276 -5.19 1.03 -6.40
N CYS A 277 -5.72 0.24 -7.34
CA CYS A 277 -5.45 -1.19 -7.48
C CYS A 277 -4.09 -1.50 -8.14
N LEU A 278 -3.58 -0.61 -9.00
CA LEU A 278 -2.31 -0.79 -9.74
C LEU A 278 -1.20 0.28 -9.49
N PRO A 279 -0.98 0.83 -8.28
CA PRO A 279 0.20 1.64 -8.02
C PRO A 279 1.52 0.91 -8.29
N ARG A 280 2.47 1.65 -8.88
CA ARG A 280 3.88 1.27 -8.95
C ARG A 280 4.45 1.33 -7.52
N LEU A 281 4.93 0.20 -7.01
CA LEU A 281 5.47 0.08 -5.65
C LEU A 281 6.86 0.72 -5.56
N VAL A 282 7.63 0.42 -4.51
CA VAL A 282 9.00 0.89 -4.25
C VAL A 282 9.91 -0.34 -4.10
N ARG A 283 11.13 -0.41 -4.67
CA ARG A 283 12.04 -1.56 -4.77
C ARG A 283 12.87 -1.45 -3.54
N ALA A 284 12.93 -2.56 -2.85
CA ALA A 284 13.75 -2.72 -1.69
C ALA A 284 15.20 -2.27 -1.98
N ALA A 285 15.72 -1.39 -1.15
CA ALA A 285 17.12 -0.98 -1.16
C ALA A 285 17.72 -1.27 0.21
N MET A 286 19.01 -1.60 0.23
CA MET A 286 19.73 -1.62 1.51
C MET A 286 19.89 -0.18 1.97
N PRO A 287 19.51 0.15 3.21
CA PRO A 287 19.79 1.47 3.74
C PRO A 287 21.28 1.56 4.08
N ASP A 288 21.94 2.52 3.45
CA ASP A 288 23.36 2.78 3.66
C ASP A 288 23.60 3.82 4.77
N SER A 289 22.60 4.64 5.09
CA SER A 289 22.67 5.68 6.14
C SER A 289 21.29 5.99 6.74
N GLY A 290 21.26 6.92 7.71
CA GLY A 290 20.01 7.46 8.25
C GLY A 290 19.20 6.51 9.14
N PRO A 291 17.92 6.84 9.41
CA PRO A 291 17.06 6.11 10.34
C PRO A 291 16.81 4.66 9.91
N ALA A 292 16.75 4.42 8.60
CA ALA A 292 16.59 3.07 8.06
C ALA A 292 17.84 2.20 8.33
N ARG A 293 19.05 2.77 8.32
CA ARG A 293 20.27 2.06 8.75
C ARG A 293 20.25 1.80 10.26
N GLY A 294 19.71 2.71 11.06
CA GLY A 294 19.45 2.49 12.48
C GLY A 294 18.59 1.24 12.72
N LEU A 295 17.50 1.07 11.97
CA LEU A 295 16.68 -0.15 12.04
C LEU A 295 17.47 -1.42 11.69
N VAL A 296 18.39 -1.35 10.71
CA VAL A 296 19.28 -2.49 10.41
C VAL A 296 20.20 -2.80 11.58
N GLN A 297 20.82 -1.78 12.18
CA GLN A 297 21.68 -1.94 13.36
C GLN A 297 20.92 -2.56 14.54
N MET A 298 19.65 -2.21 14.75
CA MET A 298 18.80 -2.83 15.77
C MET A 298 18.63 -4.35 15.58
N ILE A 299 18.56 -4.82 14.33
CA ILE A 299 18.47 -6.26 14.05
C ILE A 299 19.84 -6.94 14.17
N GLU A 300 20.90 -6.26 13.72
CA GLU A 300 22.28 -6.76 13.81
C GLU A 300 22.77 -6.86 15.26
N SER A 301 22.34 -5.95 16.15
CA SER A 301 22.75 -5.95 17.57
C SER A 301 22.32 -7.21 18.31
N HIS A 302 21.18 -7.81 17.95
CA HIS A 302 20.73 -9.08 18.55
C HIS A 302 21.79 -10.18 18.41
N ALA A 303 22.42 -10.29 17.25
CA ALA A 303 23.45 -11.29 16.99
C ALA A 303 24.72 -11.03 17.81
N LEU A 304 25.03 -9.76 18.07
CA LEU A 304 26.15 -9.35 18.91
C LEU A 304 25.88 -9.68 20.39
N ASP A 305 24.66 -9.44 20.86
CA ASP A 305 24.29 -9.63 22.26
C ASP A 305 24.12 -11.12 22.63
N HIS A 306 23.57 -11.94 21.74
CA HIS A 306 23.19 -13.32 22.02
C HIS A 306 24.08 -14.37 21.34
N GLY A 307 25.02 -13.94 20.49
CA GLY A 307 25.90 -14.84 19.72
C GLY A 307 25.18 -15.65 18.63
N ILE A 308 23.87 -15.46 18.46
CA ILE A 308 23.04 -16.11 17.43
C ILE A 308 22.18 -15.09 16.68
N PRO A 309 22.00 -15.24 15.36
CA PRO A 309 21.07 -14.40 14.59
C PRO A 309 19.65 -14.50 15.14
N ASP A 310 18.93 -13.39 15.10
CA ASP A 310 17.50 -13.36 15.44
C ASP A 310 16.72 -14.32 14.51
N PRO A 311 15.90 -15.24 15.04
CA PRO A 311 15.14 -16.20 14.23
C PRO A 311 14.19 -15.52 13.23
N ASN A 312 13.70 -14.32 13.57
CA ASN A 312 12.83 -13.49 12.74
C ASN A 312 13.60 -12.45 11.92
N GLY A 313 14.93 -12.38 12.05
CA GLY A 313 15.82 -11.41 11.40
C GLY A 313 15.56 -11.24 9.90
N LYS A 314 15.30 -12.33 9.19
CA LYS A 314 14.98 -12.32 7.74
C LYS A 314 13.70 -11.54 7.40
N PHE A 315 12.69 -11.58 8.27
CA PHE A 315 11.41 -10.91 8.07
C PHE A 315 11.54 -9.43 8.36
N TYR A 316 12.17 -9.06 9.48
CA TYR A 316 12.49 -7.66 9.78
C TYR A 316 13.31 -7.03 8.66
N MET A 317 14.38 -7.71 8.22
CA MET A 317 15.26 -7.20 7.16
C MET A 317 14.50 -7.00 5.84
N GLY A 318 13.58 -7.92 5.48
CA GLY A 318 12.76 -7.78 4.29
C GLY A 318 11.89 -6.52 4.32
N VAL A 319 11.26 -6.24 5.47
CA VAL A 319 10.40 -5.06 5.66
C VAL A 319 11.21 -3.77 5.78
N ILE A 320 12.35 -3.79 6.48
CA ILE A 320 13.24 -2.63 6.59
C ILE A 320 13.73 -2.22 5.20
N LYS A 321 14.18 -3.18 4.37
CA LYS A 321 14.62 -2.89 3.00
C LYS A 321 13.51 -2.29 2.14
N SER A 322 12.25 -2.70 2.34
CA SER A 322 11.12 -2.15 1.57
C SER A 322 10.69 -0.76 2.05
N LEU A 323 10.85 -0.48 3.35
CA LEU A 323 10.55 0.82 3.96
C LEU A 323 11.66 1.85 3.77
N ALA A 324 12.92 1.41 3.70
CA ALA A 324 14.11 2.26 3.63
C ALA A 324 14.03 3.35 2.55
N PRO A 325 13.69 3.06 1.27
CA PRO A 325 13.65 4.11 0.25
C PRO A 325 12.59 5.17 0.54
N VAL A 326 11.57 4.84 1.33
CA VAL A 326 10.49 5.76 1.68
C VAL A 326 10.90 6.67 2.83
N ILE A 327 11.63 6.12 3.81
CA ILE A 327 12.30 6.92 4.84
C ILE A 327 13.32 7.86 4.19
N ASP A 328 14.13 7.35 3.26
CA ASP A 328 15.11 8.17 2.54
C ASP A 328 14.43 9.25 1.69
N ALA A 329 13.30 8.95 1.07
CA ALA A 329 12.52 9.90 0.29
C ALA A 329 11.97 11.06 1.12
N VAL A 330 11.56 10.81 2.38
CA VAL A 330 11.15 11.85 3.34
C VAL A 330 12.30 12.80 3.66
N ILE A 331 13.50 12.24 3.77
CA ILE A 331 14.73 12.94 4.15
C ILE A 331 15.36 13.66 2.94
N SER A 332 15.05 13.21 1.72
CA SER A 332 15.57 13.72 0.45
C SER A 332 14.97 15.08 0.06
N ARG A 333 15.64 15.74 -0.90
CA ARG A 333 15.23 17.04 -1.43
C ARG A 333 15.02 17.02 -2.94
N PRO A 334 13.88 17.55 -3.43
CA PRO A 334 12.65 17.86 -2.68
C PRO A 334 12.12 16.61 -1.96
N PRO A 335 11.38 16.75 -0.83
CA PRO A 335 10.79 15.60 -0.15
C PRO A 335 9.97 14.80 -1.16
N PHE A 336 10.19 13.49 -1.15
CA PHE A 336 9.59 12.53 -2.07
C PHE A 336 9.86 12.77 -3.57
N GLY A 337 10.95 13.46 -3.92
CA GLY A 337 11.29 13.75 -5.31
C GLY A 337 10.23 14.59 -6.04
N GLY A 338 9.42 15.35 -5.29
CA GLY A 338 8.33 16.17 -5.83
C GLY A 338 7.04 15.39 -6.12
N ALA A 339 6.92 14.15 -5.67
CA ALA A 339 5.69 13.38 -5.80
C ALA A 339 4.52 14.03 -5.03
N PRO A 340 3.30 14.04 -5.58
CA PRO A 340 2.16 14.62 -4.90
C PRO A 340 1.80 13.81 -3.64
N PRO A 341 1.45 14.46 -2.51
CA PRO A 341 1.13 13.79 -1.24
C PRO A 341 0.07 12.68 -1.35
N ASN A 342 -0.96 12.87 -2.18
CA ASN A 342 -1.98 11.85 -2.43
C ASN A 342 -1.39 10.54 -2.98
N ALA A 343 -0.42 10.61 -3.91
CA ALA A 343 0.20 9.41 -4.46
C ALA A 343 1.04 8.68 -3.40
N LEU A 344 1.66 9.42 -2.48
CA LEU A 344 2.45 8.86 -1.39
C LEU A 344 1.57 8.20 -0.34
N LEU A 345 0.46 8.82 0.06
CA LEU A 345 -0.50 8.23 0.98
C LEU A 345 -1.11 6.96 0.41
N LEU A 346 -1.47 6.94 -0.87
CA LEU A 346 -1.90 5.72 -1.57
C LEU A 346 -0.82 4.64 -1.56
N TYR A 347 0.43 5.03 -1.77
CA TYR A 347 1.56 4.12 -1.67
C TYR A 347 1.69 3.53 -0.25
N PHE A 348 1.57 4.34 0.81
CA PHE A 348 1.66 3.88 2.20
C PHE A 348 0.54 2.92 2.57
N VAL A 349 -0.69 3.21 2.15
CA VAL A 349 -1.84 2.32 2.35
C VAL A 349 -1.60 0.99 1.65
N ARG A 350 -1.09 1.03 0.43
CA ARG A 350 -0.75 -0.18 -0.33
C ARG A 350 0.40 -0.96 0.29
N TRP A 351 1.45 -0.30 0.79
CA TRP A 351 2.62 -0.96 1.35
C TRP A 351 2.25 -1.92 2.48
N LEU A 352 1.28 -1.57 3.33
CA LEU A 352 0.80 -2.44 4.42
C LEU A 352 0.25 -3.78 3.92
N ALA A 353 -0.38 -3.81 2.73
CA ALA A 353 -0.94 -5.03 2.17
C ALA A 353 0.11 -6.02 1.64
N PHE A 354 1.36 -5.57 1.43
CA PHE A 354 2.46 -6.41 0.97
C PHE A 354 3.39 -6.84 2.10
N LEU A 355 3.03 -6.58 3.35
CA LEU A 355 3.78 -7.08 4.49
C LEU A 355 3.71 -8.61 4.55
N PRO A 356 4.85 -9.30 4.77
CA PRO A 356 4.87 -10.75 4.93
C PRO A 356 3.95 -11.19 6.08
N THR A 357 3.20 -12.29 5.89
CA THR A 357 2.31 -12.82 6.92
C THR A 357 3.03 -13.05 8.24
N GLU A 358 4.28 -13.50 8.20
CA GLU A 358 5.11 -13.70 9.39
C GLU A 358 5.44 -12.39 10.10
N PHE A 359 5.64 -11.29 9.36
CA PHE A 359 5.82 -9.97 9.96
C PHE A 359 4.51 -9.47 10.59
N VAL A 360 3.37 -9.68 9.93
CA VAL A 360 2.05 -9.32 10.48
C VAL A 360 1.78 -10.07 11.78
N MET A 361 2.15 -11.36 11.85
CA MET A 361 2.06 -12.13 13.10
C MET A 361 2.91 -11.53 14.22
N LEU A 362 4.13 -11.05 13.90
CA LEU A 362 5.01 -10.39 14.88
C LEU A 362 4.44 -9.06 15.39
N VAL A 363 3.84 -8.26 14.51
CA VAL A 363 3.14 -7.03 14.90
C VAL A 363 1.97 -7.35 15.83
N ASN A 364 1.14 -8.33 15.48
CA ASN A 364 -0.03 -8.74 16.27
C ASN A 364 0.37 -9.41 17.60
N SER A 365 1.56 -9.98 17.69
CA SER A 365 2.11 -10.53 18.94
C SER A 365 2.86 -9.49 19.78
N TYR A 366 2.76 -8.20 19.44
CA TYR A 366 3.45 -7.10 20.12
C TYR A 366 4.98 -7.29 20.22
N ASP A 367 5.59 -7.87 19.18
CA ASP A 367 7.05 -7.98 19.12
C ASP A 367 7.69 -6.58 19.07
N PRO A 368 8.61 -6.24 19.99
CA PRO A 368 9.19 -4.88 20.06
C PRO A 368 9.85 -4.43 18.76
N LYS A 369 10.60 -5.31 18.07
CA LYS A 369 11.32 -4.96 16.84
C LYS A 369 10.34 -4.68 15.70
N ALA A 370 9.30 -5.51 15.55
CA ALA A 370 8.24 -5.29 14.56
C ALA A 370 7.51 -3.96 14.82
N LEU A 371 7.16 -3.68 16.07
CA LEU A 371 6.48 -2.44 16.46
C LEU A 371 7.34 -1.20 16.20
N ILE A 372 8.65 -1.24 16.47
CA ILE A 372 9.57 -0.14 16.18
C ILE A 372 9.64 0.13 14.66
N ILE A 373 9.69 -0.91 13.83
CA ILE A 373 9.63 -0.75 12.36
C ILE A 373 8.32 -0.10 11.94
N MET A 374 7.18 -0.52 12.52
CA MET A 374 5.88 0.10 12.28
C MET A 374 5.81 1.55 12.75
N ALA A 375 6.45 1.90 13.86
CA ALA A 375 6.53 3.28 14.34
C ALA A 375 7.28 4.20 13.35
N HIS A 376 8.32 3.71 12.69
CA HIS A 376 9.00 4.45 11.62
C HIS A 376 8.08 4.67 10.42
N TYR A 377 7.31 3.66 10.03
CA TYR A 377 6.26 3.82 9.00
C TYR A 377 5.25 4.90 9.40
N TYR A 378 4.72 4.87 10.62
CA TYR A 378 3.75 5.87 11.08
C TYR A 378 4.35 7.27 11.14
N ALA A 379 5.62 7.41 11.53
CA ALA A 379 6.29 8.71 11.57
C ALA A 379 6.38 9.35 10.17
N VAL A 380 6.67 8.53 9.16
CA VAL A 380 6.65 8.96 7.76
C VAL A 380 5.24 9.38 7.32
N VAL A 381 4.21 8.60 7.66
CA VAL A 381 2.81 8.95 7.34
C VAL A 381 2.39 10.25 8.02
N ALA A 382 2.75 10.45 9.29
CA ALA A 382 2.49 11.68 10.04
C ALA A 382 3.12 12.90 9.36
N PHE A 383 4.36 12.75 8.85
CA PHE A 383 5.05 13.81 8.11
C PHE A 383 4.35 14.18 6.81
N VAL A 384 3.81 13.22 6.06
CA VAL A 384 3.05 13.55 4.84
C VAL A 384 1.75 14.27 5.19
N LEU A 385 1.06 13.84 6.23
CA LEU A 385 -0.23 14.40 6.65
C LEU A 385 -0.10 15.80 7.27
N SER A 386 1.02 16.13 7.92
CA SER A 386 1.27 17.48 8.47
C SER A 386 1.46 18.52 7.37
N ASN A 387 2.07 18.11 6.25
CA ASN A 387 2.27 18.96 5.08
C ASN A 387 1.02 19.08 4.17
N TRP A 388 -0.05 18.32 4.45
CA TRP A 388 -1.25 18.28 3.62
C TRP A 388 -2.52 18.37 4.47
N LYS A 389 -3.19 19.52 4.44
CA LYS A 389 -4.32 19.83 5.35
C LYS A 389 -5.70 19.36 4.85
N ASN A 390 -5.85 19.01 3.58
CA ASN A 390 -7.16 18.67 2.98
C ASN A 390 -7.36 17.15 2.85
N GLY A 391 -8.55 16.64 3.17
CA GLY A 391 -8.88 15.22 3.04
C GLY A 391 -8.20 14.28 4.04
N TRP A 392 -8.42 12.98 3.82
CA TRP A 392 -7.82 11.88 4.59
C TRP A 392 -8.15 11.89 6.10
N TRP A 393 -9.32 12.43 6.49
CA TRP A 393 -9.73 12.54 7.90
C TRP A 393 -9.62 11.22 8.66
N TRP A 394 -9.91 10.10 8.00
CA TRP A 394 -9.89 8.74 8.54
C TRP A 394 -8.48 8.21 8.85
N LEU A 395 -7.41 8.86 8.37
CA LEU A 395 -6.02 8.47 8.62
C LEU A 395 -5.32 9.37 9.65
N ARG A 396 -5.87 10.55 9.95
CA ARG A 396 -5.10 11.63 10.62
C ARG A 396 -4.64 11.29 12.05
N ASP A 397 -5.47 10.62 12.83
CA ASP A 397 -5.18 10.42 14.25
C ASP A 397 -4.31 9.17 14.50
N ARG A 398 -4.35 8.19 13.58
CA ARG A 398 -3.72 6.89 13.76
C ARG A 398 -2.18 6.96 13.91
N PRO A 399 -1.43 7.71 13.10
CA PRO A 399 0.02 7.79 13.25
C PRO A 399 0.45 8.28 14.63
N GLU A 400 -0.15 9.36 15.11
CA GLU A 400 0.16 9.91 16.44
C GLU A 400 -0.20 8.91 17.55
N TYR A 401 -1.40 8.33 17.48
CA TYR A 401 -1.84 7.31 18.42
C TYR A 401 -0.88 6.12 18.48
N MET A 402 -0.52 5.55 17.33
CA MET A 402 0.33 4.36 17.26
C MET A 402 1.76 4.65 17.73
N ILE A 403 2.36 5.79 17.35
CA ILE A 403 3.73 6.14 17.77
C ILE A 403 3.81 6.28 19.29
N LYS A 404 2.86 7.00 19.91
CA LYS A 404 2.86 7.22 21.36
C LYS A 404 2.68 5.91 22.15
N ASN A 405 1.73 5.08 21.74
CA ASN A 405 1.46 3.81 22.41
C ASN A 405 2.60 2.79 22.21
N ILE A 406 3.18 2.71 21.01
CA ILE A 406 4.37 1.89 20.76
C ILE A 406 5.54 2.38 21.61
N ALA A 407 5.79 3.68 21.68
CA ALA A 407 6.88 4.26 22.49
C ALA A 407 6.75 3.86 23.96
N ALA A 408 5.58 4.10 24.56
CA ALA A 408 5.32 3.73 25.96
C ALA A 408 5.54 2.22 26.20
N PHE A 409 5.09 1.37 25.27
CA PHE A 409 5.23 -0.07 25.38
C PHE A 409 6.70 -0.53 25.29
N VAL A 410 7.46 -0.04 24.31
CA VAL A 410 8.83 -0.52 24.06
C VAL A 410 9.87 0.12 25.00
N ASP A 411 9.60 1.33 25.50
CA ASP A 411 10.42 2.00 26.53
C ASP A 411 10.49 1.17 27.81
N SER A 412 9.33 0.64 28.26
CA SER A 412 9.25 -0.23 29.44
C SER A 412 10.09 -1.52 29.32
N ARG A 413 10.49 -1.88 28.10
CA ARG A 413 11.25 -3.09 27.76
C ARG A 413 12.70 -2.79 27.36
N GLY A 414 13.16 -1.55 27.50
CA GLY A 414 14.55 -1.14 27.21
C GLY A 414 14.84 -0.87 25.72
N TRP A 415 13.83 -0.80 24.86
CA TRP A 415 14.01 -0.56 23.42
C TRP A 415 13.84 0.91 23.00
N GLY A 416 13.63 1.81 23.96
CA GLY A 416 13.28 3.21 23.71
C GLY A 416 14.27 4.03 22.90
N VAL A 417 15.54 3.62 22.89
CA VAL A 417 16.58 4.27 22.07
C VAL A 417 16.21 4.30 20.59
N TRP A 418 15.51 3.26 20.11
CA TRP A 418 15.09 3.15 18.71
C TRP A 418 13.82 3.93 18.38
N MET A 419 13.14 4.49 19.38
CA MET A 419 11.95 5.34 19.21
C MET A 419 12.28 6.83 19.08
N LYS A 420 13.54 7.21 19.29
CA LYS A 420 14.01 8.61 19.20
C LYS A 420 13.59 9.28 17.90
N TRP A 421 13.87 8.65 16.74
CA TRP A 421 13.57 9.25 15.44
C TRP A 421 12.06 9.39 15.17
N PRO A 422 11.22 8.35 15.35
CA PRO A 422 9.76 8.50 15.22
C PRO A 422 9.17 9.60 16.11
N LEU A 423 9.62 9.70 17.37
CA LEU A 423 9.12 10.71 18.31
C LEU A 423 9.56 12.13 17.92
N LEU A 424 10.81 12.32 17.50
CA LEU A 424 11.30 13.62 17.03
C LEU A 424 10.55 14.10 15.78
N LEU A 425 10.31 13.21 14.82
CA LEU A 425 9.55 13.55 13.62
C LEU A 425 8.10 13.91 13.94
N LEU A 426 7.46 13.19 14.87
CA LEU A 426 6.11 13.50 15.34
C LEU A 426 6.04 14.87 16.01
N GLN A 427 6.99 15.19 16.90
CA GLN A 427 7.06 16.51 17.54
C GLN A 427 7.25 17.63 16.52
N PHE A 428 8.04 17.40 15.48
CA PHE A 428 8.19 18.35 14.38
C PHE A 428 6.88 18.57 13.62
N CYS A 429 6.13 17.51 13.33
CA CYS A 429 4.83 17.60 12.67
C CYS A 429 3.81 18.41 13.48
N GLN A 430 3.90 18.38 14.81
CA GLN A 430 3.01 19.12 15.71
C GLN A 430 3.41 20.60 15.85
N LYS A 431 4.72 20.90 15.81
CA LYS A 431 5.25 22.27 15.97
C LYS A 431 5.25 23.06 14.67
N SER A 432 5.41 22.38 13.53
CA SER A 432 5.44 23.04 12.22
C SER A 432 4.04 23.46 11.78
N ASP A 433 3.91 24.71 11.35
CA ASP A 433 2.75 25.26 10.65
C ASP A 433 2.57 24.69 9.22
N GLY A 434 3.37 23.68 8.86
CA GLY A 434 3.59 23.16 7.52
C GLY A 434 4.79 23.78 6.80
N SER A 435 5.58 24.65 7.46
CA SER A 435 6.79 25.22 6.87
C SER A 435 8.06 24.46 7.30
N LEU A 436 8.78 23.92 6.31
CA LEU A 436 10.06 23.20 6.47
C LEU A 436 11.23 24.07 7.01
N GLY A 437 11.01 25.37 7.26
CA GLY A 437 12.04 26.31 7.75
C GLY A 437 12.42 26.14 9.22
N GLN A 438 11.50 25.66 10.07
CA GLN A 438 11.68 25.53 11.52
C GLN A 438 12.57 24.35 11.96
N TRP A 439 12.94 23.45 11.06
CA TRP A 439 13.81 22.30 11.37
C TRP A 439 15.23 22.74 11.77
N SER A 440 15.74 23.79 11.13
CA SER A 440 17.11 24.31 11.37
C SER A 440 17.32 24.91 12.78
N SER A 441 16.25 25.31 13.46
CA SER A 441 16.30 25.86 14.82
C SER A 441 16.18 24.81 15.91
N LEU A 442 15.46 23.70 15.66
CA LEU A 442 15.25 22.63 16.65
C LEU A 442 16.45 21.67 16.76
N SER A 443 17.29 21.57 15.74
CA SER A 443 18.55 20.80 15.81
C SER A 443 19.66 21.50 16.60
N LYS A 444 19.56 22.83 16.80
CA LYS A 444 20.59 23.63 17.50
C LYS A 444 20.44 23.65 19.02
N THR A 445 19.31 23.22 19.56
CA THR A 445 19.08 23.23 21.02
C THR A 445 19.70 22.03 21.76
N HIS A 446 20.46 21.16 21.09
CA HIS A 446 21.04 19.97 21.72
C HIS A 446 22.49 19.60 21.37
N SER A 447 23.31 20.50 20.79
CA SER A 447 24.74 20.20 20.60
C SER A 447 25.65 21.24 21.27
N ASP A 448 26.34 20.83 22.34
CA ASP A 448 27.62 21.41 22.70
C ASP A 448 28.66 21.10 21.61
N ASP A 449 29.59 22.03 21.46
CA ASP A 449 30.66 22.15 20.47
C ASP A 449 31.27 20.85 19.94
N THR A 450 31.30 20.69 18.62
CA THR A 450 32.54 20.63 17.80
C THR A 450 32.19 20.41 16.32
N GLY A 451 32.83 21.19 15.46
CA GLY A 451 32.49 21.32 14.05
C GLY A 451 32.79 20.09 13.19
N ALA A 452 31.72 19.43 12.76
CA ALA A 452 31.51 18.86 11.42
C ALA A 452 30.03 18.47 11.37
N ALA A 453 29.16 19.33 10.81
CA ALA A 453 27.72 19.12 10.86
C ALA A 453 27.24 18.11 9.79
N GLU A 454 27.63 16.84 9.93
CA GLU A 454 26.70 15.76 9.63
C GLU A 454 25.63 15.83 10.72
N THR A 455 24.50 16.49 10.44
CA THR A 455 23.36 16.43 11.36
C THR A 455 23.03 14.97 11.59
N GLU A 456 22.97 14.54 12.85
CA GLU A 456 22.62 13.18 13.34
C GLU A 456 21.40 12.52 12.67
N MET A 457 20.65 13.24 11.82
CA MET A 457 19.42 12.82 11.16
C MET A 457 19.40 12.92 9.63
N GLY A 458 20.50 13.29 8.96
CA GLY A 458 20.61 13.20 7.49
C GLY A 458 19.68 14.10 6.64
N ILE A 459 18.90 15.00 7.24
CA ILE A 459 18.02 15.92 6.49
C ILE A 459 18.84 17.12 5.99
N LEU A 460 19.08 17.21 4.68
CA LEU A 460 19.73 18.38 4.08
C LEU A 460 18.79 19.61 4.20
N ALA A 461 19.37 20.77 4.55
CA ALA A 461 18.87 22.17 4.65
C ALA A 461 19.11 23.05 3.39
N THR A 462 18.28 24.07 3.07
CA THR A 462 18.35 25.17 2.03
C THR A 462 17.08 25.37 1.20
N VAL A 463 16.81 26.61 0.82
CA VAL A 463 15.49 27.18 0.48
C VAL A 463 15.43 27.49 -1.02
N GLU A 464 14.31 27.21 -1.69
CA GLU A 464 13.93 27.97 -2.88
C GLU A 464 12.48 28.45 -2.80
N ARG A 465 12.33 29.78 -2.78
CA ARG A 465 11.06 30.51 -2.80
C ARG A 465 10.39 30.34 -4.17
N HIS A 466 9.10 30.02 -4.19
CA HIS A 466 8.24 30.47 -5.29
C HIS A 466 7.35 31.60 -4.77
N ALA A 467 7.69 32.82 -5.20
CA ALA A 467 6.96 34.04 -4.87
C ALA A 467 5.55 33.98 -5.49
N ARG A 468 4.51 34.22 -4.68
CA ARG A 468 3.18 34.57 -5.19
C ARG A 468 3.23 36.01 -5.72
N LYS A 469 2.81 36.21 -6.97
CA LYS A 469 2.45 37.53 -7.49
C LYS A 469 1.25 38.04 -6.70
N ILE A 470 1.45 39.14 -6.00
CA ILE A 470 0.38 39.97 -5.43
C ILE A 470 -0.21 40.77 -6.61
N ALA A 471 -1.53 40.73 -6.78
CA ALA A 471 -2.22 41.69 -7.63
C ALA A 471 -2.20 43.04 -6.91
N ALA A 472 -1.69 44.07 -7.58
CA ALA A 472 -1.76 45.45 -7.10
C ALA A 472 -3.22 45.90 -7.11
N GLU A 473 -3.66 46.48 -5.99
CA GLU A 473 -4.83 47.34 -5.92
C GLU A 473 -4.48 48.68 -6.58
N GLU A 474 -5.28 49.08 -7.57
CA GLU A 474 -5.72 50.47 -7.79
C GLU A 474 -7.19 50.44 -8.23
#